data_AF-A0A957ARN9-F1
#
_entry.id   AF-A0A957ARN9-F1
#
_cell.length_a   1.000
_cell.length_b   1.000
_cell.length_c   1.000
_cell.angle_alpha   90.00
_cell.angle_beta   90.00
_cell.angle_gamma   90.00
#
_symmetry.space_group_name_H-M   'P 1'
#
loop_
_entity.id
_entity.type
_entity.pdbx_description
1 polymer ?
#
loop_
_entity_poly.entity_id
_entity_poly.type
_entity_poly.pdbx_seq_one_letter_code
_entity_poly.pdbx_strand_id
1 'polypeptide(L)'
;MQLLEFLDSLRSHTALLLIGQRSYWESDSIYRLEGLTEAQFATWLTALSVPHTAADAAHLHAYTAGNPRLAELCVALYRAGEGESFGAVLEQLPRFQALLPLWLRLERRLPATERQVLQALSVFRSPAPADAWLGDGEQAAALEQLIARRLVQQDDQGGVTLLPALAEVVYAELPVETQEDLHGQAAEIRAERGEYTAAAFHLNAAGQPEAAVELWYPQRAQEINRGQAGAALSIFSQISQRRLAPEPRKQLLLLRSELHELVGEPARVIDDLQPAGWSGDDPATPEAMLRLGHALEAQG
;
A
#
# COMPACT_ATOMS: atom_id res chain seq x y z
N MET A 1 15.67 -1.83 36.49
CA MET A 1 15.02 -2.43 37.68
C MET A 1 14.85 -1.40 38.80
N GLN A 2 15.92 -0.72 39.26
CA GLN A 2 15.84 0.28 40.34
C GLN A 2 14.79 1.39 40.19
N LEU A 3 14.57 1.94 38.99
CA LEU A 3 13.57 2.99 38.79
C LEU A 3 12.13 2.47 38.96
N LEU A 4 11.86 1.23 38.58
CA LEU A 4 10.52 0.65 38.66
C LEU A 4 10.15 0.34 40.12
N GLU A 5 11.10 -0.20 40.89
CA GLU A 5 10.93 -0.46 42.33
C GLU A 5 10.76 0.85 43.12
N PHE A 6 11.50 1.90 42.75
CA PHE A 6 11.33 3.22 43.35
C PHE A 6 9.93 3.80 43.07
N LEU A 7 9.46 3.74 41.82
CA LEU A 7 8.13 4.24 41.46
C LEU A 7 7.02 3.44 42.15
N ASP A 8 7.19 2.12 42.33
CA ASP A 8 6.24 1.29 43.06
C ASP A 8 6.18 1.65 44.55
N SER A 9 7.34 1.92 45.17
CA SER A 9 7.40 2.38 46.57
C SER A 9 6.69 3.72 46.82
N LEU A 10 6.60 4.57 45.79
CA LEU A 10 5.91 5.86 45.88
C LEU A 10 4.39 5.76 45.77
N ARG A 11 3.85 4.65 45.24
CA ARG A 11 2.39 4.49 45.00
C ARG A 11 1.56 4.53 46.28
N SER A 12 2.12 4.10 47.41
CA SER A 12 1.45 4.16 48.71
C SER A 12 1.56 5.51 49.42
N HIS A 13 2.36 6.43 48.88
CA HIS A 13 2.69 7.70 49.52
C HIS A 13 2.15 8.92 48.76
N THR A 14 1.90 8.82 47.45
CA THR A 14 1.35 9.91 46.63
C THR A 14 0.61 9.39 45.41
N ALA A 15 -0.32 10.20 44.90
CA ALA A 15 -0.88 9.98 43.57
C ALA A 15 0.20 10.16 42.50
N LEU A 16 0.27 9.23 41.55
CA LEU A 16 1.22 9.26 40.44
C LEU A 16 0.46 9.22 39.12
N LEU A 17 0.78 10.16 38.22
CA LEU A 17 0.36 10.12 36.81
C LEU A 17 1.54 9.65 35.97
N LEU A 18 1.38 8.52 35.29
CA LEU A 18 2.40 7.91 34.46
C LEU A 18 1.93 7.94 33.01
N ILE A 19 2.73 8.53 32.13
CA ILE A 19 2.43 8.65 30.71
C ILE A 19 3.41 7.78 29.95
N GLY A 20 2.91 6.82 29.18
CA GLY A 20 3.74 5.89 28.44
C GLY A 20 2.94 5.07 27.43
N GLN A 21 3.65 4.35 26.57
CA GLN A 21 3.04 3.51 25.52
C GLN A 21 2.60 2.13 26.04
N ARG A 22 3.01 1.75 27.25
CA ARG A 22 2.72 0.45 27.85
C ARG A 22 2.34 0.64 29.31
N SER A 23 1.31 -0.10 29.74
CA SER A 23 0.96 -0.21 31.15
C SER A 23 1.81 -1.32 31.77
N TYR A 24 2.84 -0.94 32.53
CA TYR A 24 3.70 -1.89 33.22
C TYR A 24 3.24 -2.18 34.66
N TRP A 25 2.34 -1.35 35.19
CA TRP A 25 1.84 -1.45 36.57
C TRP A 25 0.32 -1.62 36.58
N GLU A 26 -0.20 -2.31 37.59
CA GLU A 26 -1.61 -2.15 37.97
C GLU A 26 -1.87 -0.66 38.22
N SER A 27 -2.96 -0.11 37.69
CA SER A 27 -3.30 1.30 37.82
C SER A 27 -4.74 1.40 38.26
N ASP A 28 -5.05 2.30 39.19
CA ASP A 28 -6.42 2.52 39.67
C ASP A 28 -7.33 3.07 38.56
N SER A 29 -6.73 3.75 37.57
CA SER A 29 -7.41 4.21 36.36
C SER A 29 -6.45 4.23 35.19
N ILE A 30 -6.91 3.77 34.02
CA ILE A 30 -6.15 3.79 32.78
C ILE A 30 -6.92 4.64 31.77
N TYR A 31 -6.32 5.76 31.37
CA TYR A 31 -6.84 6.62 30.32
C TYR A 31 -6.10 6.32 29.03
N ARG A 32 -6.77 5.65 28.08
CA ARG A 32 -6.21 5.40 26.75
C ARG A 32 -6.41 6.63 25.89
N LEU A 33 -5.30 7.22 25.43
CA LEU A 33 -5.35 8.27 24.43
C LEU A 33 -5.58 7.64 23.07
N GLU A 34 -6.67 8.03 22.41
CA GLU A 34 -6.97 7.65 21.04
C GLU A 34 -6.32 8.64 20.05
N GLY A 35 -6.26 8.25 18.78
CA GLY A 35 -5.84 9.18 17.74
C GLY A 35 -6.90 10.28 17.57
N LEU A 36 -6.49 11.45 17.11
CA LEU A 36 -7.43 12.49 16.75
C LEU A 36 -8.29 12.03 15.57
N THR A 37 -9.60 12.19 15.65
CA THR A 37 -10.52 11.93 14.53
C THR A 37 -10.36 12.98 13.43
N GLU A 38 -10.90 12.71 12.25
CA GLU A 38 -10.96 13.69 11.15
C GLU A 38 -11.58 15.03 11.58
N ALA A 39 -12.69 14.97 12.34
CA ALA A 39 -13.37 16.17 12.86
C ALA A 39 -12.50 16.93 13.88
N GLN A 40 -11.76 16.20 14.71
CA GLN A 40 -10.81 16.79 15.66
C GLN A 40 -9.62 17.41 14.93
N PHE A 41 -9.12 16.81 13.86
CA PHE A 41 -8.08 17.42 13.03
C PHE A 41 -8.57 18.67 12.29
N ALA A 42 -9.77 18.67 11.72
CA ALA A 42 -10.34 19.88 11.12
C ALA A 42 -10.46 21.02 12.15
N THR A 43 -10.91 20.70 13.36
CA THR A 43 -10.99 21.65 14.47
C THR A 43 -9.61 22.19 14.86
N TRP A 44 -8.62 21.30 14.94
CA TRP A 44 -7.24 21.63 15.30
C TRP A 44 -6.54 22.48 14.21
N LEU A 45 -6.72 22.16 12.93
CA LEU A 45 -6.21 22.96 11.80
C LEU A 45 -6.84 24.35 11.77
N THR A 46 -8.14 24.45 12.05
CA THR A 46 -8.85 25.73 12.20
C THR A 46 -8.24 26.56 13.34
N ALA A 47 -7.99 25.94 14.50
CA ALA A 47 -7.37 26.61 15.64
C ALA A 47 -5.95 27.11 15.32
N LEU A 48 -5.23 26.44 14.42
CA LEU A 48 -3.90 26.83 13.95
C LEU A 48 -3.92 27.83 12.79
N SER A 49 -5.12 28.28 12.37
CA SER A 49 -5.32 29.16 11.21
C SER A 49 -4.69 28.63 9.91
N VAL A 50 -4.68 27.31 9.74
CA VAL A 50 -4.23 26.66 8.50
C VAL A 50 -5.41 26.62 7.51
N PRO A 51 -5.33 27.25 6.34
CA PRO A 51 -6.34 27.11 5.30
C PRO A 51 -6.41 25.65 4.83
N HIS A 52 -7.58 25.02 4.94
CA HIS A 52 -7.77 23.61 4.59
C HIS A 52 -9.22 23.34 4.16
N THR A 53 -9.41 22.24 3.45
CA THR A 53 -10.70 21.65 3.08
C THR A 53 -11.01 20.44 3.97
N ALA A 54 -12.25 19.94 3.91
CA ALA A 54 -12.60 18.68 4.56
C ALA A 54 -11.78 17.49 4.02
N ALA A 55 -11.46 17.51 2.72
CA ALA A 55 -10.62 16.51 2.09
C ALA A 55 -9.19 16.54 2.64
N ASP A 56 -8.63 17.72 2.91
CA ASP A 56 -7.30 17.85 3.51
C ASP A 56 -7.26 17.28 4.93
N ALA A 57 -8.31 17.48 5.73
CA ALA A 57 -8.42 16.90 7.07
C ALA A 57 -8.51 15.36 7.03
N ALA A 58 -9.29 14.81 6.08
CA ALA A 58 -9.37 13.37 5.86
C ALA A 58 -8.03 12.79 5.36
N HIS A 59 -7.35 13.49 4.45
CA HIS A 59 -6.03 13.08 3.95
C HIS A 59 -4.97 13.12 5.06
N LEU A 60 -4.94 14.19 5.86
CA LEU A 60 -4.05 14.28 7.03
C LEU A 60 -4.35 13.17 8.04
N HIS A 61 -5.63 12.88 8.30
CA HIS A 61 -6.03 11.80 9.17
C HIS A 61 -5.57 10.43 8.65
N ALA A 62 -5.79 10.15 7.36
CA ALA A 62 -5.35 8.91 6.72
C ALA A 62 -3.83 8.77 6.75
N TYR A 63 -3.09 9.84 6.50
CA TYR A 63 -1.62 9.83 6.51
C TYR A 63 -1.04 9.64 7.91
N THR A 64 -1.64 10.27 8.93
CA THR A 64 -1.11 10.30 10.30
C THR A 64 -1.78 9.31 11.25
N ALA A 65 -2.87 8.67 10.85
CA ALA A 65 -3.70 7.79 11.69
C ALA A 65 -4.14 8.44 13.01
N GLY A 66 -4.45 9.73 12.98
CA GLY A 66 -4.80 10.46 14.20
C GLY A 66 -3.61 10.84 15.09
N ASN A 67 -2.36 10.60 14.65
CA ASN A 67 -1.19 10.94 15.46
C ASN A 67 -0.94 12.46 15.44
N PRO A 68 -1.17 13.17 16.57
CA PRO A 68 -1.07 14.63 16.62
C PRO A 68 0.36 15.12 16.34
N ARG A 69 1.38 14.33 16.69
CA ARG A 69 2.78 14.74 16.48
C ARG A 69 3.20 14.69 15.01
N LEU A 70 2.70 13.72 14.27
CA LEU A 70 2.90 13.67 12.82
C LEU A 70 2.12 14.79 12.14
N ALA A 71 0.91 15.08 12.60
CA ALA A 71 0.12 16.18 12.09
C ALA A 71 0.79 17.54 12.32
N GLU A 72 1.40 17.76 13.49
CA GLU A 72 2.22 18.96 13.79
C GLU A 72 3.37 19.12 12.79
N LEU A 73 4.04 18.02 12.43
CA LEU A 73 5.11 18.05 11.45
C LEU A 73 4.60 18.44 10.06
N CYS A 74 3.44 17.93 9.65
CA CYS A 74 2.81 18.30 8.38
C CYS A 74 2.49 19.80 8.33
N VAL A 75 1.95 20.35 9.42
CA VAL A 75 1.67 21.80 9.53
C VAL A 75 2.96 22.62 9.53
N ALA A 76 4.03 22.13 10.18
CA ALA A 76 5.33 22.79 10.17
C ALA A 76 5.94 22.83 8.76
N LEU A 77 5.83 21.75 7.98
CA LEU A 77 6.26 21.70 6.59
C LEU A 77 5.48 22.69 5.72
N TYR A 78 4.15 22.73 5.88
CA TYR A 78 3.30 23.70 5.18
C TYR A 78 3.70 25.15 5.48
N ARG A 79 3.97 25.48 6.75
CA ARG A 79 4.40 26.83 7.13
C ARG A 79 5.78 27.20 6.59
N ALA A 80 6.61 26.21 6.27
CA ALA A 80 7.92 26.42 5.68
C ALA A 80 7.88 26.55 4.15
N GLY A 81 6.82 26.07 3.49
CA GLY A 81 6.60 26.18 2.05
C GLY A 81 5.90 27.49 1.69
N GLU A 82 6.60 28.42 1.04
CA GLU A 82 6.00 29.69 0.60
C GLU A 82 5.09 29.47 -0.63
N GLY A 83 3.81 29.79 -0.50
CA GLY A 83 2.86 29.89 -1.62
C GLY A 83 2.15 28.59 -2.01
N GLU A 84 2.43 27.47 -1.36
CA GLU A 84 1.74 26.20 -1.61
C GLU A 84 0.46 26.08 -0.77
N SER A 85 -0.52 25.30 -1.26
CA SER A 85 -1.70 24.95 -0.46
C SER A 85 -1.38 23.81 0.50
N PHE A 86 -2.14 23.69 1.59
CA PHE A 86 -1.94 22.58 2.54
C PHE A 86 -2.11 21.22 1.86
N GLY A 87 -3.13 21.06 1.01
CA GLY A 87 -3.33 19.85 0.21
C GLY A 87 -2.14 19.50 -0.69
N ALA A 88 -1.53 20.48 -1.37
CA ALA A 88 -0.35 20.24 -2.20
C ALA A 88 0.86 19.76 -1.38
N VAL A 89 1.02 20.27 -0.16
CA VAL A 89 2.06 19.78 0.77
C VAL A 89 1.76 18.35 1.21
N LEU A 90 0.49 18.01 1.50
CA LEU A 90 0.09 16.65 1.85
C LEU A 90 0.37 15.65 0.72
N GLU A 91 0.13 16.03 -0.53
CA GLU A 91 0.46 15.20 -1.71
C GLU A 91 1.97 14.96 -1.87
N GLN A 92 2.80 15.86 -1.34
CA GLN A 92 4.26 15.74 -1.36
C GLN A 92 4.81 15.00 -0.14
N LEU A 93 4.06 14.84 0.95
CA LEU A 93 4.50 14.15 2.16
C LEU A 93 5.14 12.78 1.90
N PRO A 94 4.62 11.96 0.95
CA PRO A 94 5.28 10.73 0.54
C PRO A 94 6.75 10.84 0.12
N ARG A 95 7.18 12.04 -0.25
CA ARG A 95 8.52 12.34 -0.76
C ARG A 95 9.45 12.92 0.31
N PHE A 96 8.94 13.25 1.50
CA PHE A 96 9.73 13.88 2.56
C PHE A 96 10.34 12.84 3.51
N GLN A 97 11.67 12.71 3.47
CA GLN A 97 12.46 11.81 4.34
C GLN A 97 12.50 12.21 5.84
N ALA A 98 11.67 13.16 6.29
CA ALA A 98 11.73 13.70 7.65
C ALA A 98 11.46 12.64 8.74
N LEU A 99 10.80 11.53 8.38
CA LEU A 99 10.51 10.41 9.27
C LEU A 99 11.65 9.39 9.36
N LEU A 100 12.61 9.41 8.42
CA LEU A 100 13.70 8.43 8.37
C LEU A 100 14.53 8.38 9.68
N PRO A 101 14.96 9.50 10.28
CA PRO A 101 15.71 9.44 11.55
C PRO A 101 14.91 8.87 12.72
N LEU A 102 13.57 9.04 12.70
CA LEU A 102 12.68 8.46 13.72
C LEU A 102 12.49 6.96 13.48
N TRP A 103 12.31 6.56 12.22
CA TRP A 103 12.26 5.17 11.80
C TRP A 103 13.52 4.41 12.22
N LEU A 104 14.72 4.88 11.87
CA LEU A 104 15.98 4.19 12.19
C LEU A 104 16.18 3.98 13.70
N ARG A 105 15.66 4.88 14.54
CA ARG A 105 15.70 4.71 16.01
C ARG A 105 14.68 3.68 16.48
N LEU A 106 13.50 3.65 15.88
CA LEU A 106 12.45 2.68 16.17
C LEU A 106 12.91 1.28 15.76
N GLU A 107 13.37 1.13 14.52
CA GLU A 107 13.83 -0.13 13.92
C GLU A 107 14.89 -0.84 14.78
N ARG A 108 15.88 -0.09 15.28
CA ARG A 108 16.93 -0.63 16.18
C ARG A 108 16.39 -1.21 17.49
N ARG A 109 15.19 -0.80 17.90
CA ARG A 109 14.54 -1.24 19.15
C ARG A 109 13.47 -2.31 18.92
N LEU A 110 13.09 -2.56 17.67
CA LEU A 110 12.15 -3.61 17.33
C LEU A 110 12.85 -4.99 17.29
N PRO A 111 12.19 -6.05 17.78
CA PRO A 111 12.60 -7.42 17.51
C PRO A 111 12.71 -7.71 16.02
N ALA A 112 13.52 -8.69 15.65
CA ALA A 112 13.74 -9.05 14.25
C ALA A 112 12.43 -9.44 13.54
N THR A 113 11.56 -10.19 14.22
CA THR A 113 10.25 -10.61 13.69
C THR A 113 9.30 -9.43 13.49
N GLU A 114 9.23 -8.47 14.43
CA GLU A 114 8.46 -7.23 14.27
C GLU A 114 8.97 -6.41 13.06
N ARG A 115 10.29 -6.35 12.83
CA ARG A 115 10.84 -5.69 11.64
C ARG A 115 10.44 -6.38 10.35
N GLN A 116 10.56 -7.71 10.29
CA GLN A 116 10.18 -8.48 9.11
C GLN A 116 8.71 -8.28 8.73
N VAL A 117 7.81 -8.27 9.72
CA VAL A 117 6.37 -8.01 9.48
C VAL A 117 6.16 -6.60 8.93
N LEU A 118 6.84 -5.57 9.48
CA LEU A 118 6.75 -4.21 8.94
C LEU A 118 7.27 -4.10 7.50
N GLN A 119 8.39 -4.74 7.21
CA GLN A 119 8.96 -4.78 5.86
C GLN A 119 7.99 -5.46 4.89
N ALA A 120 7.42 -6.60 5.27
CA ALA A 120 6.42 -7.30 4.47
C ALA A 120 5.16 -6.45 4.24
N LEU A 121 4.65 -5.75 5.26
CA LEU A 121 3.50 -4.87 5.11
C LEU A 121 3.78 -3.64 4.25
N SER A 122 5.04 -3.20 4.13
CA SER A 122 5.41 -1.99 3.38
C SER A 122 5.19 -2.09 1.87
N VAL A 123 5.11 -3.31 1.31
CA VAL A 123 4.90 -3.49 -0.14
C VAL A 123 3.42 -3.43 -0.55
N PHE A 124 2.49 -3.55 0.41
CA PHE A 124 1.06 -3.56 0.15
C PHE A 124 0.50 -2.16 -0.04
N ARG A 125 -0.23 -1.94 -1.15
CA ARG A 125 -0.90 -0.67 -1.48
C ARG A 125 -2.32 -0.54 -0.94
N SER A 126 -2.90 -1.65 -0.52
CA SER A 126 -4.23 -1.77 0.08
C SER A 126 -4.13 -2.67 1.32
N PRO A 127 -5.12 -2.65 2.23
CA PRO A 127 -5.09 -3.48 3.43
C PRO A 127 -4.72 -4.93 3.14
N ALA A 128 -3.65 -5.39 3.77
CA ALA A 128 -3.13 -6.74 3.60
C ALA A 128 -3.93 -7.70 4.48
N PRO A 129 -4.24 -8.92 4.02
CA PRO A 129 -5.14 -9.79 4.75
C PRO A 129 -4.46 -10.33 6.02
N ALA A 130 -4.98 -9.98 7.20
CA ALA A 130 -4.31 -10.23 8.49
C ALA A 130 -4.03 -11.71 8.73
N ASP A 131 -4.91 -12.59 8.23
CA ASP A 131 -4.80 -14.04 8.34
C ASP A 131 -3.52 -14.61 7.71
N ALA A 132 -2.89 -13.90 6.76
CA ALA A 132 -1.57 -14.26 6.23
C ALA A 132 -0.45 -14.22 7.30
N TRP A 133 -0.68 -13.53 8.43
CA TRP A 133 0.25 -13.44 9.56
C TRP A 133 -0.28 -14.09 10.85
N LEU A 134 -1.53 -14.55 10.89
CA LEU A 134 -2.20 -15.10 12.07
C LEU A 134 -2.04 -16.63 12.23
N GLY A 135 -1.08 -17.24 11.52
CA GLY A 135 -0.72 -18.65 11.74
C GLY A 135 -0.09 -18.89 13.12
N ASP A 136 0.16 -20.16 13.46
CA ASP A 136 0.84 -20.54 14.70
C ASP A 136 2.32 -20.15 14.64
N GLY A 137 2.72 -19.07 15.33
CA GLY A 137 4.14 -18.71 15.41
C GLY A 137 4.45 -17.31 15.92
N GLU A 138 5.72 -16.94 15.79
CA GLU A 138 6.29 -15.67 16.25
C GLU A 138 5.76 -14.45 15.47
N GLN A 139 5.25 -14.64 14.24
CA GLN A 139 4.72 -13.57 13.39
C GLN A 139 3.36 -13.03 13.87
N ALA A 140 2.47 -13.91 14.35
CA ALA A 140 1.19 -13.49 14.92
C ALA A 140 1.41 -12.60 16.17
N ALA A 141 2.30 -13.05 17.07
CA ALA A 141 2.69 -12.26 18.24
C ALA A 141 3.36 -10.93 17.85
N ALA A 142 4.20 -10.92 16.80
CA ALA A 142 4.81 -9.71 16.29
C ALA A 142 3.77 -8.72 15.74
N LEU A 143 2.79 -9.19 14.96
CA LEU A 143 1.70 -8.36 14.43
C LEU A 143 0.87 -7.74 15.57
N GLU A 144 0.49 -8.51 16.58
CA GLU A 144 -0.21 -8.01 17.76
C GLU A 144 0.58 -6.91 18.49
N GLN A 145 1.90 -7.09 18.64
CA GLN A 145 2.76 -6.05 19.24
C GLN A 145 2.82 -4.80 18.38
N LEU A 146 2.90 -4.92 17.06
CA LEU A 146 2.91 -3.79 16.14
C LEU A 146 1.59 -3.00 16.16
N ILE A 147 0.45 -3.71 16.27
CA ILE A 147 -0.87 -3.09 16.46
C ILE A 147 -0.94 -2.38 17.81
N ALA A 148 -0.50 -3.03 18.89
CA ALA A 148 -0.47 -2.42 20.22
C ALA A 148 0.42 -1.15 20.27
N ARG A 149 1.49 -1.11 19.46
CA ARG A 149 2.36 0.06 19.28
C ARG A 149 1.80 1.10 18.32
N ARG A 150 0.65 0.84 17.67
CA ARG A 150 0.03 1.68 16.63
C ARG A 150 0.95 1.94 15.43
N LEU A 151 1.81 0.98 15.11
CA LEU A 151 2.60 1.00 13.88
C LEU A 151 1.83 0.33 12.74
N VAL A 152 0.94 -0.59 13.09
CA VAL A 152 0.00 -1.25 12.18
C VAL A 152 -1.41 -0.93 12.63
N GLN A 153 -2.29 -0.67 11.68
CA GLN A 153 -3.72 -0.54 11.89
C GLN A 153 -4.43 -1.77 11.37
N GLN A 154 -5.47 -2.20 12.08
CA GLN A 154 -6.37 -3.24 11.62
C GLN A 154 -7.69 -2.57 11.22
N ASP A 155 -8.25 -2.96 10.08
CA ASP A 155 -9.59 -2.57 9.68
C ASP A 155 -10.66 -3.56 10.18
N ASP A 156 -11.92 -3.18 10.08
CA ASP A 156 -13.06 -4.01 10.51
C ASP A 156 -13.33 -5.20 9.57
N GLN A 157 -12.61 -5.31 8.45
CA GLN A 157 -12.78 -6.34 7.42
C GLN A 157 -11.65 -7.39 7.46
N GLY A 158 -10.77 -7.35 8.47
CA GLY A 158 -9.67 -8.29 8.62
C GLY A 158 -8.41 -7.94 7.83
N GLY A 159 -8.34 -6.72 7.30
CA GLY A 159 -7.14 -6.15 6.71
C GLY A 159 -6.24 -5.49 7.76
N VAL A 160 -4.93 -5.51 7.52
CA VAL A 160 -3.91 -4.79 8.27
C VAL A 160 -3.12 -3.88 7.34
N THR A 161 -2.84 -2.68 7.81
CA THR A 161 -2.09 -1.67 7.07
C THR A 161 -0.97 -1.11 7.93
N LEU A 162 0.21 -0.99 7.34
CA LEU A 162 1.23 -0.11 7.88
C LEU A 162 0.81 1.34 7.63
N LEU A 163 1.06 2.24 8.59
CA LEU A 163 0.79 3.67 8.40
C LEU A 163 1.42 4.15 7.09
N PRO A 164 0.70 4.83 6.18
CA PRO A 164 1.22 5.17 4.85
C PRO A 164 2.59 5.86 4.89
N ALA A 165 2.71 6.85 5.79
CA ALA A 165 3.94 7.59 6.05
C ALA A 165 5.12 6.70 6.47
N LEU A 166 4.83 5.61 7.18
CA LEU A 166 5.82 4.64 7.63
C LEU A 166 6.10 3.59 6.54
N ALA A 167 5.08 3.16 5.80
CA ALA A 167 5.21 2.18 4.73
C ALA A 167 6.21 2.65 3.67
N GLU A 168 6.13 3.90 3.25
CA GLU A 168 7.03 4.47 2.25
C GLU A 168 8.49 4.56 2.74
N VAL A 169 8.68 4.96 4.00
CA VAL A 169 10.02 5.04 4.60
C VAL A 169 10.62 3.66 4.76
N VAL A 170 9.84 2.67 5.21
CA VAL A 170 10.30 1.29 5.33
C VAL A 170 10.66 0.75 3.95
N TYR A 171 9.77 0.92 2.97
CA TYR A 171 9.96 0.42 1.60
C TYR A 171 11.20 1.03 0.93
N ALA A 172 11.40 2.34 1.06
CA ALA A 172 12.53 3.05 0.46
C ALA A 172 13.90 2.60 1.00
N GLU A 173 13.95 2.12 2.25
CA GLU A 173 15.17 1.60 2.87
C GLU A 173 15.44 0.13 2.55
N LEU A 174 14.50 -0.59 1.93
CA LEU A 174 14.69 -1.97 1.54
C LEU A 174 15.66 -2.08 0.35
N PRO A 175 16.62 -3.03 0.37
CA PRO A 175 17.35 -3.42 -0.83
C PRO A 175 16.39 -3.90 -1.92
N VAL A 176 16.70 -3.63 -3.18
CA VAL A 176 15.86 -4.02 -4.34
C VAL A 176 15.52 -5.51 -4.32
N GLU A 177 16.50 -6.38 -4.03
CA GLU A 177 16.29 -7.83 -3.94
C GLU A 177 15.26 -8.20 -2.87
N THR A 178 15.31 -7.54 -1.71
CA THR A 178 14.31 -7.73 -0.65
C THR A 178 12.94 -7.18 -1.02
N GLN A 179 12.88 -6.06 -1.76
CA GLN A 179 11.61 -5.56 -2.30
C GLN A 179 11.00 -6.59 -3.25
N GLU A 180 11.79 -7.14 -4.17
CA GLU A 180 11.33 -8.14 -5.14
C GLU A 180 10.81 -9.40 -4.43
N ASP A 181 11.55 -9.92 -3.45
CA ASP A 181 11.14 -11.08 -2.64
C ASP A 181 9.81 -10.86 -1.91
N LEU A 182 9.66 -9.70 -1.27
CA LEU A 182 8.45 -9.34 -0.52
C LEU A 182 7.25 -9.10 -1.46
N HIS A 183 7.49 -8.50 -2.64
CA HIS A 183 6.47 -8.41 -3.66
C HIS A 183 6.06 -9.81 -4.17
N GLY A 184 6.99 -10.75 -4.32
CA GLY A 184 6.68 -12.14 -4.65
C GLY A 184 5.74 -12.79 -3.62
N GLN A 185 6.07 -12.68 -2.34
CA GLN A 185 5.23 -13.19 -1.24
C GLN A 185 3.85 -12.52 -1.21
N ALA A 186 3.80 -11.19 -1.42
CA ALA A 186 2.53 -10.47 -1.47
C ALA A 186 1.67 -10.90 -2.66
N ALA A 187 2.27 -11.26 -3.80
CA ALA A 187 1.54 -11.80 -4.93
C ALA A 187 0.88 -13.14 -4.61
N GLU A 188 1.59 -14.05 -3.94
CA GLU A 188 1.06 -15.35 -3.52
C GLU A 188 -0.16 -15.17 -2.59
N ILE A 189 -0.01 -14.34 -1.56
CA ILE A 189 -1.08 -14.01 -0.59
C ILE A 189 -2.34 -13.51 -1.32
N ARG A 190 -2.18 -12.63 -2.32
CA ARG A 190 -3.30 -12.06 -3.09
C ARG A 190 -3.90 -13.08 -4.06
N ALA A 191 -3.07 -13.90 -4.70
CA ALA A 191 -3.51 -14.92 -5.65
C ALA A 191 -4.36 -16.00 -4.97
N GLU A 192 -3.97 -16.46 -3.78
CA GLU A 192 -4.73 -17.45 -2.99
C GLU A 192 -6.16 -16.99 -2.66
N ARG A 193 -6.36 -15.67 -2.56
CA ARG A 193 -7.66 -15.04 -2.27
C ARG A 193 -8.45 -14.68 -3.53
N GLY A 194 -7.92 -14.99 -4.71
CA GLY A 194 -8.55 -14.66 -5.99
C GLY A 194 -8.53 -13.16 -6.30
N GLU A 195 -7.58 -12.41 -5.74
CA GLU A 195 -7.34 -11.00 -5.98
C GLU A 195 -6.29 -10.82 -7.09
N TYR A 196 -6.61 -11.35 -8.28
CA TYR A 196 -5.63 -11.54 -9.36
C TYR A 196 -5.03 -10.24 -9.88
N THR A 197 -5.80 -9.14 -9.95
CA THR A 197 -5.25 -7.84 -10.38
C THR A 197 -4.21 -7.31 -9.39
N ALA A 198 -4.44 -7.46 -8.09
CA ALA A 198 -3.46 -7.09 -7.06
C ALA A 198 -2.24 -8.02 -7.11
N ALA A 199 -2.44 -9.33 -7.28
CA ALA A 199 -1.36 -10.29 -7.43
C ALA A 199 -0.48 -9.99 -8.66
N ALA A 200 -1.07 -9.66 -9.81
CA ALA A 200 -0.35 -9.29 -11.02
C ALA A 200 0.48 -8.01 -10.84
N PHE A 201 -0.03 -7.01 -10.10
CA PHE A 201 0.75 -5.84 -9.71
C PHE A 201 2.01 -6.24 -8.94
N HIS A 202 1.84 -7.09 -7.92
CA HIS A 202 2.95 -7.55 -7.09
C HIS A 202 3.96 -8.40 -7.89
N LEU A 203 3.52 -9.31 -8.77
CA LEU A 203 4.42 -10.08 -9.65
C LEU A 203 5.24 -9.17 -10.58
N ASN A 204 4.61 -8.16 -11.17
CA ASN A 204 5.32 -7.20 -12.00
C ASN A 204 6.36 -6.40 -11.19
N ALA A 205 6.00 -5.97 -9.97
CA ALA A 205 6.91 -5.29 -9.06
C ALA A 205 8.05 -6.19 -8.54
N ALA A 206 7.83 -7.51 -8.48
CA ALA A 206 8.83 -8.52 -8.15
C ALA A 206 9.77 -8.88 -9.32
N GLY A 207 9.70 -8.15 -10.45
CA GLY A 207 10.50 -8.46 -11.63
C GLY A 207 10.03 -9.70 -12.39
N GLN A 208 8.80 -10.18 -12.15
CA GLN A 208 8.21 -11.38 -12.75
C GLN A 208 7.01 -11.05 -13.68
N PRO A 209 7.23 -10.28 -14.76
CA PRO A 209 6.13 -9.84 -15.64
C PRO A 209 5.49 -10.99 -16.43
N GLU A 210 6.22 -12.08 -16.71
CA GLU A 210 5.67 -13.28 -17.36
C GLU A 210 4.62 -13.93 -16.46
N ALA A 211 4.98 -14.20 -15.20
CA ALA A 211 4.05 -14.74 -14.21
C ALA A 211 2.83 -13.84 -14.00
N ALA A 212 3.00 -12.51 -14.04
CA ALA A 212 1.88 -11.56 -13.94
C ALA A 212 0.87 -11.74 -15.08
N VAL A 213 1.34 -11.93 -16.32
CA VAL A 213 0.48 -12.18 -17.49
C VAL A 213 -0.17 -13.55 -17.40
N GLU A 214 0.61 -14.59 -17.11
CA GLU A 214 0.11 -15.98 -17.03
C GLU A 214 -0.92 -16.18 -15.92
N LEU A 215 -0.76 -15.50 -14.77
CA LEU A 215 -1.72 -15.53 -13.67
C LEU A 215 -3.04 -14.85 -14.05
N TRP A 216 -2.97 -13.67 -14.65
CA TRP A 216 -4.14 -12.82 -14.87
C TRP A 216 -4.92 -13.20 -16.13
N TYR A 217 -4.24 -13.63 -17.20
CA TYR A 217 -4.85 -13.90 -18.50
C TYR A 217 -6.04 -14.89 -18.45
N PRO A 218 -5.99 -16.01 -17.72
CA PRO A 218 -7.12 -16.92 -17.59
C PRO A 218 -8.30 -16.32 -16.82
N GLN A 219 -8.04 -15.35 -15.94
CA GLN A 219 -9.01 -14.73 -15.03
C GLN A 219 -9.55 -13.40 -15.57
N ARG A 220 -9.07 -12.94 -16.73
CA ARG A 220 -9.33 -11.59 -17.27
C ARG A 220 -10.81 -11.22 -17.34
N ALA A 221 -11.67 -12.13 -17.82
CA ALA A 221 -13.09 -11.87 -17.94
C ALA A 221 -13.75 -11.62 -16.56
N GLN A 222 -13.34 -12.38 -15.54
CA GLN A 222 -13.83 -12.20 -14.18
C GLN A 222 -13.37 -10.88 -13.59
N GLU A 223 -12.09 -10.54 -13.73
CA GLU A 223 -11.52 -9.30 -13.18
C GLU A 223 -12.07 -8.05 -13.87
N ILE A 224 -12.27 -8.10 -15.20
CA ILE A 224 -12.93 -7.03 -15.97
C ILE A 224 -14.36 -6.82 -15.45
N ASN A 225 -15.13 -7.90 -15.26
CA ASN A 225 -16.49 -7.83 -14.73
C ASN A 225 -16.55 -7.31 -13.28
N ARG A 226 -15.46 -7.43 -12.52
CA ARG A 226 -15.28 -6.84 -11.18
C ARG A 226 -14.86 -5.36 -11.22
N GLY A 227 -14.76 -4.75 -12.40
CA GLY A 227 -14.38 -3.35 -12.58
C GLY A 227 -12.86 -3.10 -12.51
N GLN A 228 -12.02 -4.14 -12.63
CA GLN A 228 -10.57 -4.01 -12.49
C GLN A 228 -9.85 -3.59 -13.78
N ALA A 229 -10.57 -3.32 -14.87
CA ALA A 229 -9.99 -3.04 -16.19
C ALA A 229 -8.99 -1.86 -16.16
N GLY A 230 -9.34 -0.75 -15.50
CA GLY A 230 -8.43 0.41 -15.41
C GLY A 230 -7.15 0.11 -14.63
N ALA A 231 -7.26 -0.61 -13.50
CA ALA A 231 -6.11 -1.02 -12.70
C ALA A 231 -5.21 -2.00 -13.47
N ALA A 232 -5.82 -3.00 -14.12
CA ALA A 232 -5.11 -3.95 -14.98
C ALA A 232 -4.36 -3.23 -16.12
N LEU A 233 -5.00 -2.25 -16.78
CA LEU A 233 -4.36 -1.48 -17.85
C LEU A 233 -3.12 -0.73 -17.34
N SER A 234 -3.21 -0.15 -16.15
CA SER A 234 -2.07 0.54 -15.53
C SER A 234 -0.87 -0.38 -15.29
N ILE A 235 -1.10 -1.68 -15.02
CA ILE A 235 -0.05 -2.67 -14.81
C ILE A 235 0.48 -3.16 -16.16
N PHE A 236 -0.39 -3.69 -17.01
CA PHE A 236 0.01 -4.38 -18.23
C PHE A 236 0.58 -3.45 -19.29
N SER A 237 0.20 -2.17 -19.32
CA SER A 237 0.80 -1.15 -20.22
C SER A 237 2.29 -0.88 -19.94
N GLN A 238 2.76 -1.15 -18.72
CA GLN A 238 4.16 -0.91 -18.33
C GLN A 238 5.09 -2.09 -18.68
N ILE A 239 4.53 -3.27 -18.95
CA ILE A 239 5.33 -4.48 -19.22
C ILE A 239 6.00 -4.41 -20.59
N SER A 240 7.32 -4.65 -20.66
CA SER A 240 8.02 -4.69 -21.94
C SER A 240 7.83 -6.04 -22.65
N GLN A 241 7.18 -6.02 -23.83
CA GLN A 241 7.01 -7.21 -24.68
C GLN A 241 8.33 -7.92 -25.02
N ARG A 242 9.44 -7.18 -25.10
CA ARG A 242 10.75 -7.70 -25.50
C ARG A 242 11.34 -8.69 -24.51
N ARG A 243 10.92 -8.62 -23.24
CA ARG A 243 11.43 -9.47 -22.16
C ARG A 243 10.59 -10.73 -21.95
N LEU A 244 9.48 -10.87 -22.68
CA LEU A 244 8.56 -12.00 -22.54
C LEU A 244 8.85 -13.10 -23.57
N ALA A 245 8.68 -14.35 -23.14
CA ALA A 245 8.57 -15.52 -23.99
C ALA A 245 7.42 -15.37 -25.02
N PRO A 246 7.45 -16.11 -26.14
CA PRO A 246 6.51 -15.91 -27.25
C PRO A 246 5.03 -15.99 -26.87
N GLU A 247 4.67 -16.92 -25.97
CA GLU A 247 3.28 -17.15 -25.57
C GLU A 247 2.75 -16.04 -24.64
N PRO A 248 3.36 -15.75 -23.47
CA PRO A 248 2.98 -14.59 -22.64
C PRO A 248 3.02 -13.26 -23.40
N ARG A 249 3.90 -13.11 -24.39
CA ARG A 249 3.93 -11.91 -25.24
C ARG A 249 2.62 -11.71 -26.01
N LYS A 250 2.07 -12.77 -26.60
CA LYS A 250 0.80 -12.71 -27.33
C LYS A 250 -0.38 -12.53 -26.40
N GLN A 251 -0.36 -13.21 -25.26
CA GLN A 251 -1.33 -12.99 -24.20
C GLN A 251 -1.34 -11.53 -23.74
N LEU A 252 -0.17 -10.93 -23.48
CA LEU A 252 -0.06 -9.52 -23.13
C LEU A 252 -0.66 -8.59 -24.20
N LEU A 253 -0.41 -8.86 -25.47
CA LEU A 253 -0.98 -8.08 -26.58
C LEU A 253 -2.50 -8.16 -26.61
N LEU A 254 -3.06 -9.36 -26.43
CA LEU A 254 -4.50 -9.55 -26.32
C LEU A 254 -5.07 -8.82 -25.09
N LEU A 255 -4.42 -8.92 -23.93
CA LEU A 255 -4.83 -8.20 -22.72
C LEU A 255 -4.89 -6.69 -22.95
N ARG A 256 -3.82 -6.11 -23.50
CA ARG A 256 -3.79 -4.67 -23.78
C ARG A 256 -4.87 -4.26 -24.77
N SER A 257 -5.06 -5.04 -25.83
CA SER A 257 -6.10 -4.74 -26.81
C SER A 257 -7.50 -4.73 -26.19
N GLU A 258 -7.83 -5.72 -25.36
CA GLU A 258 -9.11 -5.79 -24.66
C GLU A 258 -9.29 -4.61 -23.70
N LEU A 259 -8.26 -4.28 -22.94
CA LEU A 259 -8.30 -3.19 -21.97
C LEU A 259 -8.39 -1.82 -22.64
N HIS A 260 -7.69 -1.61 -23.76
CA HIS A 260 -7.79 -0.38 -24.56
C HIS A 260 -9.15 -0.23 -25.24
N GLU A 261 -9.75 -1.32 -25.73
CA GLU A 261 -11.12 -1.33 -26.27
C GLU A 261 -12.13 -0.88 -25.21
N LEU A 262 -12.01 -1.38 -23.97
CA LEU A 262 -12.89 -1.03 -22.84
C LEU A 262 -12.78 0.45 -22.42
N VAL A 263 -11.61 1.08 -22.58
CA VAL A 263 -11.43 2.51 -22.28
C VAL A 263 -11.65 3.41 -23.51
N GLY A 264 -12.07 2.86 -24.64
CA GLY A 264 -12.39 3.61 -25.85
C GLY A 264 -11.17 4.12 -26.61
N GLU A 265 -10.06 3.38 -26.61
CA GLU A 265 -8.80 3.71 -27.29
C GLU A 265 -8.51 2.77 -28.47
N PRO A 266 -9.34 2.73 -29.54
CA PRO A 266 -9.17 1.79 -30.66
C PRO A 266 -7.85 1.99 -31.42
N ALA A 267 -7.27 3.19 -31.41
CA ALA A 267 -5.95 3.45 -32.00
C ALA A 267 -4.84 2.61 -31.34
N ARG A 268 -4.88 2.48 -30.01
CA ARG A 268 -3.91 1.67 -29.27
C ARG A 268 -4.04 0.19 -29.59
N VAL A 269 -5.26 -0.29 -29.82
CA VAL A 269 -5.52 -1.67 -30.24
C VAL A 269 -4.83 -1.98 -31.57
N ILE A 270 -4.95 -1.08 -32.55
CA ILE A 270 -4.30 -1.23 -33.85
C ILE A 270 -2.77 -1.22 -33.70
N ASP A 271 -2.24 -0.23 -32.98
CA ASP A 271 -0.80 -0.06 -32.74
C ASP A 271 -0.17 -1.30 -32.09
N ASP A 272 -0.88 -1.94 -31.16
CA ASP A 272 -0.40 -3.13 -30.46
C ASP A 272 -0.53 -4.40 -31.32
N LEU A 273 -1.67 -4.63 -31.98
CA LEU A 273 -1.95 -5.90 -32.65
C LEU A 273 -1.35 -5.99 -34.07
N GLN A 274 -1.33 -4.91 -34.83
CA GLN A 274 -0.91 -4.94 -36.24
C GLN A 274 0.55 -5.39 -36.45
N PRO A 275 1.53 -4.97 -35.62
CA PRO A 275 2.93 -5.36 -35.83
C PRO A 275 3.27 -6.80 -35.38
N ALA A 276 2.38 -7.46 -34.64
CA ALA A 276 2.72 -8.67 -33.88
C ALA A 276 2.89 -9.95 -34.72
N GLY A 277 2.52 -9.94 -36.00
CA GLY A 277 2.72 -11.06 -36.93
C GLY A 277 1.97 -12.32 -36.49
N TRP A 278 0.65 -12.31 -36.60
CA TRP A 278 -0.24 -13.41 -36.20
C TRP A 278 -0.21 -14.54 -37.23
N SER A 279 0.14 -15.76 -36.80
CA SER A 279 0.17 -16.95 -37.65
C SER A 279 -1.20 -17.63 -37.71
N GLY A 280 -1.59 -18.19 -38.85
CA GLY A 280 -2.86 -18.91 -38.98
C GLY A 280 -3.00 -20.13 -38.06
N ASP A 281 -1.89 -20.74 -37.65
CA ASP A 281 -1.87 -21.93 -36.79
C ASP A 281 -1.91 -21.60 -35.29
N ASP A 282 -1.89 -20.32 -34.93
CA ASP A 282 -1.86 -19.86 -33.53
C ASP A 282 -3.29 -19.71 -32.98
N PRO A 283 -3.63 -20.36 -31.85
CA PRO A 283 -4.95 -20.25 -31.24
C PRO A 283 -5.35 -18.83 -30.82
N ALA A 284 -4.39 -17.92 -30.62
CA ALA A 284 -4.64 -16.52 -30.30
C ALA A 284 -5.05 -15.66 -31.51
N THR A 285 -4.76 -16.12 -32.73
CA THR A 285 -4.98 -15.35 -33.97
C THR A 285 -6.43 -14.97 -34.22
N PRO A 286 -7.43 -15.87 -34.06
CA PRO A 286 -8.84 -15.50 -34.27
C PRO A 286 -9.29 -14.34 -33.37
N GLU A 287 -8.91 -14.35 -32.09
CA GLU A 287 -9.25 -13.29 -31.14
C GLU A 287 -8.54 -11.98 -31.52
N ALA A 288 -7.26 -12.04 -31.88
CA ALA A 288 -6.50 -10.86 -32.30
C ALA A 288 -7.09 -10.22 -33.56
N MET A 289 -7.46 -11.01 -34.57
CA MET A 289 -8.04 -10.50 -35.81
C MET A 289 -9.42 -9.90 -35.58
N LEU A 290 -10.24 -10.50 -34.70
CA LEU A 290 -11.56 -9.97 -34.35
C LEU A 290 -11.44 -8.57 -33.70
N ARG A 291 -10.56 -8.44 -32.70
CA ARG A 291 -10.33 -7.15 -32.01
C ARG A 291 -9.73 -6.10 -32.94
N LEU A 292 -8.80 -6.47 -33.80
CA LEU A 292 -8.25 -5.58 -34.81
C LEU A 292 -9.35 -5.09 -35.77
N GLY A 293 -10.26 -5.98 -36.19
CA GLY A 293 -11.42 -5.64 -37.01
C GLY A 293 -12.33 -4.60 -36.33
N HIS A 294 -12.75 -4.87 -35.09
CA HIS A 294 -13.58 -3.92 -34.33
C HIS A 294 -12.89 -2.56 -34.15
N ALA A 295 -11.58 -2.55 -33.87
CA ALA A 295 -10.82 -1.32 -33.69
C ALA A 295 -10.70 -0.51 -34.99
N LEU A 296 -10.56 -1.17 -36.14
CA LEU A 296 -10.56 -0.51 -37.44
C LEU A 296 -11.95 0.08 -37.77
N GLU A 297 -13.02 -0.67 -37.56
CA GLU A 297 -14.41 -0.20 -37.76
C GLU A 297 -14.75 1.00 -36.86
N ALA A 298 -14.22 1.02 -35.63
CA ALA A 298 -14.39 2.13 -34.71
C ALA A 298 -13.67 3.42 -35.17
N GLN A 299 -12.75 3.33 -36.14
CA GLN A 299 -12.01 4.47 -36.70
C GLN A 299 -12.55 4.99 -38.05
N GLY A 300 -13.36 4.22 -38.78
CA GLY A 300 -13.97 4.64 -40.07
C GLY A 300 -13.92 3.55 -41.13
#